data_AF-A0A7C5KBR9-F1
#
_entry.id   AF-A0A7C5KBR9-F1
#
_cell.length_a   1.000
_cell.length_b   1.000
_cell.length_c   1.000
_cell.angle_alpha   90.00
_cell.angle_beta   90.00
_cell.angle_gamma   90.00
#
_symmetry.space_group_name_H-M   'P 1'
#
loop_
_entity.id
_entity.type
_entity.pdbx_description
1 polymer ?
#
loop_
_entity_poly.entity_id
_entity_poly.type
_entity_poly.pdbx_seq_one_letter_code
_entity_poly.pdbx_strand_id
1 'polypeptide(L)'
;MKNLYIFLFFAFIFSITQIYFWDDTCDDSYITFRYVERFLEGKGITFNDGERVEGFSHPLWFFLLSFLKFILPFNLEFLSHILGFILSLILLFFLTKGNDFFTSFLSAFLLLTTPAFLYYSTSGLETPLFALLIFLSFYF
;
A
#
# COMPACT_ATOMS: atom_id res chain seq x y z
N MET A 1 -11.32 -8.90 23.05
CA MET A 1 -12.45 -8.01 22.70
C MET A 1 -12.07 -6.54 22.71
N LYS A 2 -11.44 -5.99 23.77
CA LYS A 2 -11.07 -4.56 23.83
C LYS A 2 -10.23 -4.08 22.63
N ASN A 3 -9.21 -4.84 22.22
CA ASN A 3 -8.35 -4.46 21.09
C ASN A 3 -9.08 -4.46 19.74
N LEU A 4 -10.13 -5.26 19.58
CA LEU A 4 -10.95 -5.24 18.37
C LEU A 4 -11.65 -3.90 18.22
N TYR A 5 -12.16 -3.32 19.32
CA TYR A 5 -12.77 -2.00 19.28
C TYR A 5 -11.75 -0.89 18.96
N ILE A 6 -10.52 -1.01 19.48
CA ILE A 6 -9.43 -0.07 19.14
C ILE A 6 -9.13 -0.16 17.64
N PHE A 7 -8.94 -1.37 17.12
CA PHE A 7 -8.72 -1.59 15.69
C PHE A 7 -9.84 -0.97 14.86
N LEU A 8 -11.10 -1.28 15.16
CA LEU A 8 -12.25 -0.77 14.40
C LEU A 8 -12.35 0.76 14.46
N PHE A 9 -12.08 1.35 15.62
CA PHE A 9 -12.08 2.80 15.80
C PHE A 9 -11.01 3.49 14.93
N PHE A 10 -9.76 3.01 14.99
CA PHE A 10 -8.69 3.58 14.17
C PHE A 10 -8.84 3.23 12.69
N ALA A 11 -9.34 2.04 12.33
CA ALA A 11 -9.62 1.68 10.94
C ALA A 11 -10.69 2.59 10.33
N PHE A 12 -11.70 2.97 11.12
CA PHE A 12 -12.72 3.93 10.69
C PHE A 12 -12.12 5.33 10.45
N ILE A 13 -11.31 5.84 11.38
CA ILE A 13 -10.61 7.13 11.23
C ILE A 13 -9.70 7.09 10.00
N PHE A 14 -8.88 6.05 9.88
CA PHE A 14 -8.00 5.85 8.73
C PHE A 14 -8.81 5.88 7.43
N SER A 15 -9.91 5.12 7.34
CA SER A 15 -10.76 5.10 6.16
C SER A 15 -11.28 6.49 5.78
N ILE A 16 -11.70 7.30 6.75
CA ILE A 16 -12.11 8.69 6.49
C ILE A 16 -10.96 9.52 5.92
N THR A 17 -9.75 9.39 6.47
CA THR A 17 -8.58 10.12 5.94
C THR A 17 -8.22 9.69 4.53
N GLN A 18 -8.37 8.40 4.19
CA GLN A 18 -8.04 7.90 2.85
C GLN A 18 -9.07 8.35 1.81
N ILE A 19 -10.31 8.66 2.19
CA ILE A 19 -11.27 9.29 1.27
C ILE A 19 -10.77 10.66 0.80
N TYR A 20 -10.04 11.40 1.65
CA TYR A 20 -9.47 12.70 1.28
C TYR A 20 -8.30 12.57 0.30
N PHE A 21 -7.41 11.59 0.51
CA PHE A 21 -6.24 11.35 -0.34
C PHE A 21 -6.52 10.40 -1.52
N TRP A 22 -7.77 10.00 -1.75
CA TRP A 22 -8.09 8.93 -2.69
C TRP A 22 -7.68 9.25 -4.13
N ASP A 23 -7.79 10.53 -4.52
CA ASP A 23 -7.46 11.01 -5.85
C ASP A 23 -6.00 11.50 -5.96
N ASP A 24 -5.22 11.46 -4.87
CA ASP A 24 -3.83 11.91 -4.82
C ASP A 24 -2.85 10.76 -5.12
N THR A 25 -2.74 10.43 -6.40
CA THR A 25 -1.73 9.49 -6.90
C THR A 25 -0.37 10.17 -6.96
N CYS A 26 0.66 9.58 -6.35
CA CYS A 26 2.04 10.10 -6.46
C CYS A 26 2.54 9.91 -7.90
N ASP A 27 3.16 10.97 -8.45
CA ASP A 27 3.74 10.98 -9.80
C ASP A 27 4.71 9.82 -10.04
N ASP A 28 5.52 9.48 -9.05
CA ASP A 28 6.51 8.40 -9.12
C ASP A 28 5.87 7.01 -9.34
N SER A 29 4.61 6.81 -8.91
CA SER A 29 3.88 5.55 -9.13
C SER A 29 3.63 5.26 -10.62
N TYR A 30 3.47 6.29 -11.45
CA TYR A 30 3.23 6.16 -12.89
C TYR A 30 4.40 5.52 -13.63
N ILE A 31 5.62 5.62 -13.08
CA ILE A 31 6.76 4.88 -13.62
C ILE A 31 6.45 3.38 -13.57
N THR A 32 6.09 2.87 -12.40
CA THR A 32 5.72 1.46 -12.22
C THR A 32 4.52 1.08 -13.09
N PHE A 33 3.50 1.93 -13.18
CA PHE A 33 2.31 1.63 -13.98
C PHE A 33 2.64 1.43 -15.45
N ARG A 34 3.49 2.28 -16.03
CA ARG A 34 3.94 2.11 -17.41
C ARG A 34 4.72 0.81 -17.62
N TYR A 35 5.57 0.44 -16.68
CA TYR A 35 6.25 -0.87 -16.75
C TYR A 35 5.24 -2.02 -16.72
N VAL A 36 4.20 -1.94 -15.89
CA VAL A 36 3.14 -2.96 -15.79
C VAL A 36 2.39 -3.07 -17.11
N GLU A 37 1.94 -1.96 -17.70
CA GLU A 37 1.24 -1.95 -18.98
C GLU A 37 2.09 -2.58 -20.08
N ARG A 38 3.34 -2.16 -20.21
CA ARG A 38 4.25 -2.68 -21.23
C ARG A 38 4.57 -4.16 -21.05
N PHE A 39 4.73 -4.60 -19.81
CA PHE A 39 4.93 -6.01 -19.50
C PHE A 39 3.71 -6.85 -19.92
N LEU A 40 2.49 -6.40 -19.61
CA LEU A 40 1.26 -7.09 -19.97
C LEU A 40 0.94 -7.04 -21.47
N GLU A 41 1.39 -6.00 -22.18
CA GLU A 41 1.31 -5.89 -23.64
C GLU A 41 2.35 -6.77 -24.37
N GLY A 42 3.23 -7.47 -23.64
CA GLY A 42 4.28 -8.30 -24.23
C GLY A 42 5.45 -7.50 -24.80
N LYS A 43 5.59 -6.21 -24.46
CA LYS A 43 6.70 -5.34 -24.89
C LYS A 43 7.94 -5.48 -23.99
N GLY A 44 7.88 -6.34 -22.98
CA GLY A 44 8.94 -6.58 -22.01
C GLY A 44 8.88 -5.63 -20.81
N ILE A 45 9.73 -5.89 -19.81
CA ILE A 45 9.88 -5.04 -18.62
C ILE A 45 10.81 -3.87 -18.98
N THR A 46 10.29 -2.94 -19.78
CA THR A 46 11.02 -1.73 -20.20
C THR A 46 10.11 -0.52 -20.12
N PHE A 47 10.68 0.68 -19.99
CA PHE A 47 9.91 1.93 -20.06
C PHE A 47 9.63 2.37 -21.50
N ASN A 48 10.61 2.21 -22.41
CA ASN A 48 10.51 2.54 -23.83
C ASN A 48 10.88 1.34 -24.70
N ASP A 49 10.51 1.40 -25.98
CA ASP A 49 10.98 0.43 -26.97
C ASP A 49 12.47 0.63 -27.26
N GLY A 50 13.19 -0.47 -27.51
CA GLY A 50 14.63 -0.43 -27.83
C GLY A 50 15.57 -0.23 -26.64
N GLU A 51 15.07 0.23 -25.49
CA GLU A 51 15.86 0.46 -24.28
C GLU A 51 15.56 -0.62 -23.22
N ARG A 52 16.60 -1.27 -22.69
CA ARG A 52 16.48 -2.25 -21.60
C ARG A 52 17.08 -1.70 -20.32
N VAL A 53 16.27 -0.95 -19.58
CA VAL A 53 16.63 -0.36 -18.30
C VAL A 53 15.54 -0.71 -17.30
N GLU A 54 15.94 -1.12 -16.10
CA GLU A 54 15.03 -1.25 -14.96
C GLU A 54 14.93 0.12 -14.28
N GLY A 55 13.71 0.65 -14.18
CA GLY A 55 13.45 2.01 -13.69
C GLY A 55 12.59 2.07 -12.43
N PHE A 56 12.27 0.93 -11.81
CA PHE A 56 11.55 0.86 -10.54
C PHE A 56 12.42 0.21 -9.47
N SER A 57 12.23 0.56 -8.20
CA SER A 57 13.07 0.04 -7.09
C SER A 57 12.39 -1.04 -6.24
N HIS A 58 11.21 -1.47 -6.68
CA HIS A 58 10.28 -2.32 -5.91
C HIS A 58 9.69 -3.45 -6.79
N PRO A 59 10.48 -4.49 -7.13
CA PRO A 59 10.04 -5.57 -8.02
C PRO A 59 8.81 -6.34 -7.52
N LEU A 60 8.72 -6.56 -6.20
CA LEU A 60 7.56 -7.24 -5.61
C LEU A 60 6.27 -6.47 -5.85
N TRP A 61 6.30 -5.13 -5.70
CA TRP A 61 5.16 -4.27 -5.98
C TRP A 61 4.76 -4.31 -7.45
N PHE A 62 5.76 -4.22 -8.34
CA PHE A 62 5.57 -4.35 -9.78
C PHE A 62 4.87 -5.67 -10.15
N PHE A 63 5.32 -6.81 -9.63
CA PHE A 63 4.71 -8.10 -9.93
C PHE A 63 3.31 -8.25 -9.34
N LEU A 64 3.06 -7.71 -8.14
CA LEU A 64 1.71 -7.70 -7.55
C LEU A 64 0.73 -6.88 -8.38
N LEU A 65 1.11 -5.66 -8.78
CA LEU A 65 0.28 -4.83 -9.64
C LEU A 65 0.08 -5.45 -11.02
N SER A 66 1.12 -6.06 -11.61
CA SER A 66 1.01 -6.79 -12.87
C SER A 66 0.01 -7.94 -12.77
N PHE A 67 0.10 -8.73 -11.70
CA PHE A 67 -0.83 -9.82 -11.45
C PHE A 67 -2.27 -9.31 -11.29
N LEU A 68 -2.50 -8.31 -10.44
CA LEU A 68 -3.83 -7.73 -10.23
C LEU A 68 -4.41 -7.15 -11.52
N LYS A 69 -3.61 -6.43 -12.30
CA LYS A 69 -4.05 -5.85 -13.57
C LYS A 69 -4.35 -6.91 -14.64
N PHE A 70 -3.66 -8.04 -14.60
CA PHE A 70 -3.93 -9.17 -15.49
C PHE A 70 -5.29 -9.83 -15.20
N ILE A 71 -5.68 -9.94 -13.92
CA ILE A 71 -6.91 -10.64 -13.51
C ILE A 71 -8.12 -9.73 -13.31
N LEU A 72 -7.93 -8.42 -13.12
CA LEU A 72 -9.00 -7.45 -12.86
C LEU A 72 -9.09 -6.37 -13.95
N PRO A 73 -10.30 -5.93 -14.32
CA PRO A 73 -10.51 -4.95 -15.41
C PRO A 73 -10.30 -3.49 -14.99
N PHE A 74 -9.83 -3.22 -13.77
CA PHE A 74 -9.66 -1.86 -13.24
C PHE A 74 -8.36 -1.20 -13.73
N ASN A 75 -8.28 0.13 -13.61
CA ASN A 75 -7.05 0.88 -13.90
C ASN A 75 -6.00 0.66 -12.78
N LEU A 76 -4.74 0.95 -13.08
CA LEU A 76 -3.63 0.68 -12.16
C LEU A 76 -3.67 1.57 -10.91
N GLU A 77 -4.11 2.82 -11.06
CA GLU A 77 -4.34 3.75 -9.95
C GLU A 77 -5.28 3.12 -8.91
N PHE A 78 -6.50 2.75 -9.31
CA PHE A 78 -7.48 2.13 -8.42
C PHE A 78 -6.95 0.84 -7.78
N LEU A 79 -6.30 -0.03 -8.56
CA LEU A 79 -5.74 -1.28 -8.05
C LEU A 79 -4.65 -1.03 -7.00
N SER A 80 -3.77 -0.06 -7.26
CA SER A 80 -2.69 0.31 -6.35
C SER A 80 -3.22 0.95 -5.07
N HIS A 81 -4.25 1.80 -5.15
CA HIS A 81 -4.87 2.46 -4.00
C HIS A 81 -5.60 1.43 -3.12
N ILE A 82 -6.40 0.55 -3.71
CA ILE A 82 -7.06 -0.54 -2.98
C ILE A 82 -6.06 -1.47 -2.32
N LEU A 83 -4.99 -1.85 -3.03
CA LEU A 83 -3.96 -2.73 -2.46
C LEU A 83 -3.25 -2.04 -1.28
N GLY A 84 -2.85 -0.78 -1.45
CA GLY A 84 -2.22 0.01 -0.38
C GLY A 84 -3.13 0.19 0.84
N PHE A 85 -4.41 0.46 0.62
CA PHE A 85 -5.44 0.56 1.65
C PHE A 85 -5.57 -0.74 2.45
N ILE A 86 -5.71 -1.88 1.76
CA ILE A 86 -5.85 -3.20 2.41
C ILE A 86 -4.60 -3.53 3.21
N LEU A 87 -3.40 -3.32 2.67
CA LEU A 87 -2.14 -3.59 3.36
C LEU A 87 -1.97 -2.71 4.61
N SER A 88 -2.37 -1.45 4.53
CA SER A 88 -2.38 -0.52 5.67
C SER A 88 -3.33 -0.99 6.79
N LEU A 89 -4.52 -1.50 6.43
CA LEU A 89 -5.45 -2.08 7.40
C LEU A 89 -4.91 -3.36 8.03
N ILE A 90 -4.23 -4.21 7.26
CA ILE A 90 -3.57 -5.42 7.77
C ILE A 90 -2.48 -5.04 8.79
N LEU A 91 -1.64 -4.04 8.47
CA LEU A 91 -0.64 -3.52 9.39
C LEU A 91 -1.28 -3.02 10.70
N LEU A 92 -2.33 -2.20 10.60
CA LEU A 92 -3.05 -1.69 11.77
C LEU A 92 -3.66 -2.81 12.63
N PHE A 93 -4.19 -3.86 11.98
CA PHE A 93 -4.70 -5.04 12.68
C PHE A 93 -3.61 -5.73 13.48
N PHE A 94 -2.45 -5.99 12.89
CA PHE A 94 -1.36 -6.66 13.61
C PHE A 94 -0.77 -5.79 14.73
N LEU A 95 -0.68 -4.47 14.55
CA LEU A 95 -0.22 -3.55 15.60
C LEU A 95 -1.10 -3.57 16.85
N THR A 96 -2.41 -3.78 16.67
CA THR A 96 -3.38 -3.78 17.78
C THR A 96 -3.67 -5.19 18.31
N LYS A 97 -3.31 -6.24 17.57
CA LYS A 97 -3.58 -7.63 17.93
C LYS A 97 -2.59 -8.13 19.00
N GLY A 98 -3.15 -8.65 20.10
CA GLY A 98 -2.38 -9.40 21.12
C GLY A 98 -1.67 -8.54 22.17
N ASN A 99 -1.61 -7.22 21.97
CA ASN A 99 -1.02 -6.28 22.93
C ASN A 99 -1.99 -5.89 24.05
N ASP A 100 -1.51 -5.25 25.12
CA ASP A 100 -2.40 -4.63 26.10
C ASP A 100 -3.11 -3.39 25.50
N PHE A 101 -4.10 -2.86 26.22
CA PHE A 101 -4.91 -1.74 25.74
C PHE A 101 -4.07 -0.49 25.43
N PHE A 102 -3.14 -0.14 26.32
CA PHE A 102 -2.35 1.09 26.20
C PHE A 102 -1.41 0.98 25.00
N THR A 103 -0.69 -0.13 24.88
CA THR A 103 0.22 -0.38 23.74
C THR A 103 -0.55 -0.40 22.42
N SER A 104 -1.69 -1.09 22.36
CA SER A 104 -2.52 -1.13 21.14
C SER A 104 -3.01 0.26 20.72
N PHE A 105 -3.49 1.05 21.68
CA PHE A 105 -3.95 2.41 21.44
C PHE A 105 -2.80 3.32 20.99
N LEU A 106 -1.67 3.29 21.69
CA LEU A 106 -0.52 4.14 21.41
C LEU A 106 0.08 3.82 20.03
N SER A 107 0.25 2.55 19.67
CA SER A 107 0.76 2.15 18.36
C SER A 107 -0.14 2.61 17.22
N ALA A 108 -1.46 2.40 17.34
CA ALA A 108 -2.42 2.85 16.33
C ALA A 108 -2.48 4.38 16.24
N PHE A 109 -2.45 5.07 17.38
CA PHE A 109 -2.42 6.52 17.46
C PHE A 109 -1.18 7.09 16.75
N LEU A 110 0.02 6.62 17.11
CA LEU A 110 1.27 7.08 16.51
C LEU A 110 1.28 6.86 14.99
N LEU A 111 0.83 5.70 14.52
CA LEU A 111 0.75 5.40 13.10
C LEU A 111 -0.17 6.40 12.36
N LEU A 112 -1.38 6.62 12.86
CA LEU A 112 -2.35 7.52 12.21
C LEU A 112 -2.02 9.00 12.39
N THR A 113 -1.21 9.37 13.39
CA THR A 113 -0.71 10.76 13.51
C THR A 113 0.51 11.02 12.64
N THR A 114 1.04 10.02 11.93
CA THR A 114 2.18 10.17 11.02
C THR A 114 1.68 10.59 9.64
N PRO A 115 1.87 11.85 9.20
CA PRO A 115 1.28 12.33 7.95
C PRO A 115 1.80 11.58 6.72
N ALA A 116 3.07 11.20 6.73
CA ALA A 116 3.68 10.41 5.66
C ALA A 116 2.98 9.07 5.49
N PHE A 117 2.62 8.38 6.58
CA PHE A 117 1.89 7.12 6.49
C PHE A 117 0.51 7.34 5.85
N LEU A 118 -0.25 8.34 6.33
CA LEU A 118 -1.58 8.64 5.81
C LEU A 118 -1.57 8.96 4.30
N TYR A 119 -0.60 9.75 3.85
CA TYR A 119 -0.47 10.11 2.43
C TYR A 119 -0.04 8.90 1.58
N TYR A 120 1.05 8.24 1.98
CA TYR A 120 1.61 7.17 1.17
C TYR A 120 0.79 5.87 1.21
N SER A 121 -0.14 5.73 2.15
CA SER A 121 -1.07 4.59 2.28
C SER A 121 -1.86 4.26 1.03
N THR A 122 -2.27 5.27 0.26
CA THR A 122 -3.01 5.13 -1.00
C THR A 122 -2.41 5.94 -2.14
N SER A 123 -1.12 6.26 -2.08
CA SER A 123 -0.42 7.06 -3.11
C SER A 123 -0.07 6.30 -4.40
N GLY A 124 -0.33 5.00 -4.46
CA GLY A 124 0.05 4.10 -5.55
C GLY A 124 1.45 3.48 -5.44
N LEU A 125 2.22 3.87 -4.43
CA LEU A 125 3.55 3.31 -4.13
C LEU A 125 3.48 2.07 -3.21
N GLU A 126 4.60 1.36 -3.13
CA GLU A 126 4.80 0.15 -2.33
C GLU A 126 4.89 0.42 -0.83
N THR A 127 4.90 1.67 -0.39
CA THR A 127 5.09 2.09 1.02
C THR A 127 4.26 1.26 2.02
N PRO A 128 2.97 0.94 1.78
CA PRO A 128 2.18 0.11 2.69
C PRO A 128 2.68 -1.33 2.78
N LEU A 129 3.10 -1.90 1.65
CA LEU A 129 3.70 -3.23 1.59
C LEU A 129 5.02 -3.25 2.33
N PHE A 130 5.88 -2.26 2.08
CA PHE A 130 7.18 -2.12 2.75
C PHE A 130 7.02 -2.01 4.26
N ALA A 131 6.14 -1.13 4.74
CA ALA A 131 5.85 -0.96 6.16
C ALA A 131 5.33 -2.25 6.80
N LEU A 132 4.42 -2.96 6.12
CA LEU A 132 3.91 -4.24 6.60
C LEU A 132 5.00 -5.30 6.69
N LEU A 133 5.84 -5.45 5.67
CA LEU A 133 6.91 -6.46 5.64
C LEU A 133 7.97 -6.20 6.71
N ILE A 134 8.36 -4.94 6.92
CA ILE A 134 9.25 -4.57 8.02
C ILE A 134 8.60 -4.90 9.36
N PHE A 135 7.33 -4.57 9.56
CA PHE A 135 6.67 -4.89 10.81
C PHE A 135 6.66 -6.41 11.07
N LEU A 136 6.29 -7.20 10.05
CA LEU A 136 6.23 -8.66 10.16
C LEU A 136 7.61 -9.30 10.40
N SER A 137 8.71 -8.69 9.95
CA SER A 137 10.06 -9.23 10.19
C SER A 137 10.51 -9.16 11.65
N PHE A 138 9.90 -8.28 12.46
CA PHE A 138 10.14 -8.19 13.90
C PHE A 138 9.01 -8.79 14.75
N TYR A 139 7.84 -9.00 14.15
CA TYR A 139 6.66 -9.51 14.86
C TYR A 139 6.74 -11.02 15.15
N PHE A 140 7.48 -11.76 14.32
CA PHE A 140 7.72 -13.20 14.45
C PHE A 140 9.16 -13.48 14.87
#